data_AF-K0EYE7-F1
#
_entry.id   AF-K0EYE7-F1
#
_cell.length_a   1.000
_cell.length_b   1.000
_cell.length_c   1.000
_cell.angle_alpha   90.00
_cell.angle_beta   90.00
_cell.angle_gamma   90.00
#
_symmetry.space_group_name_H-M   'P 1'
#
loop_
_entity.id
_entity.type
_entity.pdbx_description
1 polymer ?
#
loop_
_entity_poly.entity_id
_entity_poly.type
_entity_poly.pdbx_seq_one_letter_code
_entity_poly.pdbx_strand_id
1 'polypeptide(L)'
;MTHHSLWVAVVPGAQPAVDTMTAAVDDAFEIYRALRAAAGRDAGMLAAITLFPDLTRYGPVDAVHRARKTAVVAEGLMLGQFYPGCGVSGLWNKDFRPLDAPLPMLVIRKMMNTDFPFLVERTEWLYAYLTQVAPDLPRRLRWSIAERLQRTGVADDGITDLRVHSPGEHAR
;
A
#
# COMPACT_ATOMS: atom_id res chain seq x y z
N MET A 1 16.62 -19.31 -12.82
CA MET A 1 16.78 -18.82 -11.43
C MET A 1 15.40 -18.42 -10.94
N THR A 2 14.93 -18.94 -9.81
CA THR A 2 13.69 -18.50 -9.16
C THR A 2 13.97 -17.21 -8.40
N HIS A 3 13.28 -16.12 -8.75
CA HIS A 3 13.49 -14.81 -8.12
C HIS A 3 12.77 -14.65 -6.76
N HIS A 4 11.91 -15.61 -6.38
CA HIS A 4 11.08 -15.56 -5.17
C HIS A 4 10.39 -14.19 -4.96
N SER A 5 9.98 -13.56 -6.07
CA SER A 5 9.46 -12.20 -6.08
C SER A 5 8.01 -12.08 -5.62
N LEU A 6 7.34 -13.20 -5.44
CA LEU A 6 5.93 -13.25 -5.07
C LEU A 6 5.72 -14.27 -3.96
N TRP A 7 5.04 -13.84 -2.90
CA TRP A 7 4.52 -14.71 -1.86
C TRP A 7 3.01 -14.51 -1.75
N VAL A 8 2.27 -15.60 -1.57
CA VAL A 8 0.81 -15.59 -1.50
C VAL A 8 0.35 -16.47 -0.34
N ALA A 9 -0.44 -15.90 0.57
CA ALA A 9 -1.25 -16.63 1.53
C ALA A 9 -2.72 -16.62 1.11
N VAL A 10 -3.42 -17.69 1.49
CA VAL A 10 -4.86 -17.84 1.31
C VAL A 10 -5.48 -18.07 2.67
N VAL A 11 -6.39 -17.17 3.07
CA VAL A 11 -7.17 -17.28 4.29
C VAL A 11 -8.59 -17.71 3.89
N PRO A 12 -8.94 -19.00 4.10
CA PRO A 12 -10.25 -19.52 3.70
C PRO A 12 -11.37 -19.03 4.63
N GLY A 13 -12.61 -19.18 4.17
CA GLY A 13 -13.82 -18.92 4.93
C GLY A 13 -14.54 -17.64 4.48
N ALA A 14 -15.87 -17.69 4.44
CA ALA A 14 -16.68 -16.59 3.93
C ALA A 14 -16.82 -15.40 4.90
N GLN A 15 -16.57 -15.64 6.20
CA GLN A 15 -16.64 -14.65 7.27
C GLN A 15 -15.50 -14.87 8.28
N PRO A 16 -14.23 -14.76 7.85
CA PRO A 16 -13.12 -14.84 8.80
C PRO A 16 -13.24 -13.68 9.79
N ALA A 17 -12.88 -13.93 11.04
CA ALA A 17 -12.81 -12.85 12.02
C ALA A 17 -11.77 -11.80 11.56
N VAL A 18 -12.06 -10.52 11.80
CA VAL A 18 -11.15 -9.42 11.46
C VAL A 18 -9.78 -9.64 12.09
N ASP A 19 -9.72 -10.17 13.31
CA ASP A 19 -8.46 -10.49 14.00
C ASP A 19 -7.66 -11.58 13.27
N THR A 20 -8.34 -12.58 12.69
CA THR A 20 -7.68 -13.61 11.86
C THR A 20 -7.12 -13.04 10.58
N MET A 21 -7.89 -12.19 9.89
CA MET A 21 -7.41 -11.49 8.69
C MET A 21 -6.22 -10.58 9.02
N THR A 22 -6.27 -9.93 10.18
CA THR A 22 -5.23 -9.04 10.67
C THR A 22 -3.95 -9.81 10.98
N ALA A 23 -4.04 -10.93 11.70
CA ALA A 23 -2.90 -11.80 11.99
C ALA A 23 -2.24 -12.32 10.70
N ALA A 24 -3.03 -12.71 9.70
CA ALA A 24 -2.50 -13.15 8.41
C ALA A 24 -1.75 -12.03 7.65
N VAL A 25 -2.17 -10.77 7.82
CA VAL A 25 -1.45 -9.61 7.25
C VAL A 25 -0.19 -9.29 8.04
N ASP A 26 -0.21 -9.46 9.35
CA ASP A 26 0.98 -9.31 10.20
C ASP A 26 2.04 -10.37 9.84
N ASP A 27 1.63 -11.62 9.63
CA ASP A 27 2.50 -12.68 9.12
C ASP A 27 3.06 -12.34 7.73
N ALA A 28 2.20 -11.87 6.81
CA ALA A 28 2.63 -11.45 5.47
C ALA A 28 3.65 -10.30 5.52
N PHE A 29 3.51 -9.40 6.49
CA PHE A 29 4.44 -8.30 6.70
C PHE A 29 5.81 -8.80 7.16
N GLU A 30 5.86 -9.70 8.15
CA GLU A 30 7.12 -10.30 8.61
C GLU A 30 7.80 -11.12 7.51
N ILE A 31 7.01 -11.88 6.74
CA ILE A 31 7.52 -12.64 5.58
C ILE A 31 8.08 -11.69 4.52
N TYR A 32 7.38 -10.58 4.21
CA TYR A 32 7.88 -9.59 3.27
C TYR A 32 9.22 -8.98 3.74
N ARG A 33 9.34 -8.68 5.04
CA ARG A 33 10.59 -8.15 5.63
C ARG A 33 11.74 -9.15 5.45
N ALA A 34 11.50 -10.43 5.71
CA ALA A 34 12.49 -11.48 5.52
C ALA A 34 12.90 -11.64 4.04
N LEU A 35 11.93 -11.67 3.12
CA LEU A 35 12.17 -11.74 1.68
C LEU A 35 12.99 -10.55 1.18
N ARG A 36 12.66 -9.34 1.63
CA ARG A 36 13.37 -8.12 1.29
C ARG A 36 14.82 -8.13 1.79
N ALA A 37 15.06 -8.62 3.00
CA ALA A 37 16.41 -8.76 3.56
C ALA A 37 17.26 -9.75 2.74
N ALA A 38 16.65 -10.84 2.23
CA ALA A 38 17.33 -11.83 1.42
C ALA A 38 17.59 -11.37 -0.03
N ALA A 39 16.68 -10.60 -0.64
CA ALA A 39 16.75 -10.20 -2.05
C ALA A 39 17.82 -9.12 -2.35
N GLY A 40 18.27 -8.36 -1.35
CA GLY A 40 19.26 -7.29 -1.56
C GLY A 40 18.82 -6.28 -2.62
N ARG A 41 19.55 -6.23 -3.75
CA ARG A 41 19.28 -5.28 -4.85
C ARG A 41 18.01 -5.60 -5.66
N ASP A 42 17.54 -6.85 -5.67
CA ASP A 42 16.37 -7.28 -6.44
C ASP A 42 15.04 -7.07 -5.68
N ALA A 43 15.08 -6.40 -4.53
CA ALA A 43 13.92 -6.17 -3.68
C ALA A 43 12.79 -5.33 -4.31
N GLY A 44 13.03 -4.70 -5.47
CA GLY A 44 12.05 -3.81 -6.12
C GLY A 44 10.82 -4.52 -6.66
N MET A 45 10.90 -5.82 -6.97
CA MET A 45 9.80 -6.58 -7.56
C MET A 45 9.09 -7.51 -6.56
N LEU A 46 9.40 -7.39 -5.26
CA LEU A 46 8.78 -8.22 -4.23
C LEU A 46 7.33 -7.79 -3.96
N ALA A 47 6.44 -8.77 -3.82
CA ALA A 47 5.10 -8.58 -3.28
C ALA A 47 4.68 -9.74 -2.38
N ALA A 48 4.00 -9.42 -1.27
CA ALA A 48 3.30 -10.38 -0.42
C ALA A 48 1.80 -10.13 -0.52
N ILE A 49 1.03 -11.16 -0.87
CA ILE A 49 -0.42 -11.08 -1.10
C ILE A 49 -1.13 -11.98 -0.09
N THR A 50 -2.12 -11.43 0.61
CA THR A 50 -3.04 -12.21 1.45
C THR A 50 -4.42 -12.22 0.78
N LEU A 51 -4.84 -13.37 0.27
CA LEU A 51 -6.12 -13.60 -0.41
C LEU A 51 -7.21 -14.07 0.56
N PHE A 52 -8.43 -13.62 0.34
CA PHE A 52 -9.63 -14.01 1.12
C PHE A 52 -10.72 -14.57 0.19
N PRO A 53 -10.49 -15.70 -0.51
CA PRO A 53 -11.25 -16.07 -1.71
C PRO A 53 -12.77 -16.25 -1.50
N ASP A 54 -13.19 -16.63 -0.30
CA ASP A 54 -14.59 -16.90 0.01
C ASP A 54 -15.34 -15.65 0.54
N LEU A 55 -14.63 -14.54 0.76
CA LEU A 55 -15.19 -13.33 1.35
C LEU A 55 -16.14 -12.63 0.35
N THR A 56 -17.39 -12.43 0.74
CA THR A 56 -18.43 -11.81 -0.11
C THR A 56 -18.80 -10.39 0.30
N ARG A 57 -18.34 -9.93 1.48
CA ARG A 57 -18.48 -8.56 1.97
C ARG A 57 -17.10 -8.00 2.26
N TYR A 58 -16.73 -6.89 1.63
CA TYR A 58 -15.34 -6.42 1.62
C TYR A 58 -14.97 -5.43 2.73
N GLY A 59 -15.94 -4.97 3.53
CA GLY A 59 -15.68 -4.09 4.68
C GLY A 59 -14.57 -4.57 5.64
N PRO A 60 -14.42 -5.88 5.92
CA PRO A 60 -13.27 -6.41 6.67
C PRO A 60 -11.90 -6.12 6.02
N VAL A 61 -11.80 -6.13 4.68
CA VAL A 61 -10.55 -5.78 3.97
C VAL A 61 -10.17 -4.33 4.27
N ASP A 62 -11.12 -3.39 4.15
CA ASP A 62 -10.89 -1.98 4.46
C ASP A 62 -10.59 -1.75 5.95
N ALA A 63 -11.20 -2.55 6.83
CA ALA A 63 -10.95 -2.48 8.27
C ALA A 63 -9.50 -2.89 8.60
N VAL A 64 -9.03 -4.02 8.07
CA VAL A 64 -7.64 -4.46 8.26
C VAL A 64 -6.66 -3.52 7.57
N HIS A 65 -6.96 -3.09 6.35
CA HIS A 65 -6.18 -2.08 5.62
C HIS A 65 -5.97 -0.83 6.46
N ARG A 66 -7.05 -0.22 6.99
CA ARG A 66 -6.98 0.97 7.84
C ARG A 66 -6.21 0.72 9.13
N ALA A 67 -6.37 -0.45 9.74
CA ALA A 67 -5.69 -0.81 10.98
C ALA A 67 -4.17 -1.02 10.81
N ARG A 68 -3.72 -1.48 9.63
CA ARG A 68 -2.31 -1.86 9.41
C ARG A 68 -1.52 -0.95 8.49
N LYS A 69 -2.17 -0.16 7.63
CA LYS A 69 -1.51 0.75 6.68
C LYS A 69 -0.45 1.63 7.36
N THR A 70 -0.73 2.17 8.55
CA THR A 70 0.22 3.05 9.25
C THR A 70 1.53 2.34 9.61
N ALA A 71 1.46 1.10 10.12
CA ALA A 71 2.65 0.34 10.47
C ALA A 71 3.46 -0.07 9.23
N VAL A 72 2.77 -0.48 8.17
CA VAL A 72 3.40 -0.86 6.88
C VAL A 72 4.07 0.36 6.23
N VAL A 73 3.38 1.51 6.18
CA VAL A 73 3.90 2.75 5.60
C VAL A 73 5.12 3.27 6.35
N ALA A 74 5.15 3.14 7.68
CA ALA A 74 6.29 3.58 8.49
C ALA A 74 7.61 2.88 8.09
N GLU A 75 7.54 1.65 7.57
CA GLU A 75 8.69 0.88 7.06
C GLU A 75 9.05 1.18 5.58
N GLY A 76 8.43 2.20 4.99
CA GLY A 76 8.64 2.56 3.58
C GLY A 76 8.00 1.56 2.61
N LEU A 77 6.93 0.89 3.03
CA LEU A 77 6.16 -0.04 2.22
C LEU A 77 4.76 0.52 1.92
N MET A 78 4.04 -0.14 1.02
CA MET A 78 2.63 0.13 0.76
C MET A 78 1.80 -1.10 1.08
N LEU A 79 0.67 -0.87 1.74
CA LEU A 79 -0.42 -1.82 1.87
C LEU A 79 -1.55 -1.36 0.95
N GLY A 80 -1.95 -2.19 0.00
CA GLY A 80 -3.08 -1.92 -0.89
C GLY A 80 -4.24 -2.88 -0.63
N GLN A 81 -5.45 -2.35 -0.56
CA GLN A 81 -6.69 -3.10 -0.56
C GLN A 81 -7.17 -3.34 -1.99
N PHE A 82 -7.60 -4.57 -2.28
CA PHE A 82 -8.16 -4.92 -3.58
C PHE A 82 -9.38 -5.81 -3.35
N TYR A 83 -10.45 -5.60 -4.11
CA TYR A 83 -11.66 -6.43 -4.08
C TYR A 83 -12.60 -6.03 -5.23
N PRO A 84 -13.57 -6.89 -5.57
CA PRO A 84 -14.55 -6.57 -6.60
C PRO A 84 -15.29 -5.25 -6.31
N GLY A 85 -15.20 -4.30 -7.24
CA GLY A 85 -15.83 -3.00 -7.14
C GLY A 85 -15.11 -1.99 -6.24
N CYS A 86 -13.82 -2.19 -5.93
CA CYS A 86 -13.05 -1.19 -5.19
C CYS A 86 -13.03 0.16 -5.93
N GLY A 87 -13.52 1.21 -5.26
CA GLY A 87 -13.79 2.52 -5.86
C GLY A 87 -12.58 3.43 -6.05
N VAL A 88 -11.42 3.07 -5.49
CA VAL A 88 -10.23 3.91 -5.51
C VAL A 88 -9.78 4.19 -6.95
N SER A 89 -9.69 5.47 -7.28
CA SER A 89 -9.29 5.96 -8.60
C SER A 89 -7.82 5.72 -8.91
N GLY A 90 -7.54 5.56 -10.21
CA GLY A 90 -6.20 5.45 -10.73
C GLY A 90 -5.45 6.78 -10.72
N LEU A 91 -4.12 6.69 -10.74
CA LEU A 91 -3.25 7.87 -10.74
C LEU A 91 -3.45 8.75 -11.98
N TRP A 92 -3.65 8.13 -13.16
CA TRP A 92 -3.67 8.81 -14.46
C TRP A 92 -5.07 8.98 -15.04
N ASN A 93 -6.04 8.23 -14.53
CA ASN A 93 -7.40 8.22 -15.05
C ASN A 93 -8.36 7.98 -13.88
N LYS A 94 -9.20 8.98 -13.60
CA LYS A 94 -10.21 8.94 -12.53
C LYS A 94 -11.27 7.86 -12.72
N ASP A 95 -11.46 7.38 -13.95
CA ASP A 95 -12.43 6.35 -14.32
C ASP A 95 -11.79 4.96 -14.30
N PHE A 96 -10.46 4.87 -14.18
CA PHE A 96 -9.76 3.60 -14.00
C PHE A 96 -9.72 3.22 -12.53
N ARG A 97 -10.09 1.97 -12.20
CA ARG A 97 -10.13 1.42 -10.85
C ARG A 97 -9.02 0.38 -10.69
N PRO A 98 -7.77 0.77 -10.42
CA PRO A 98 -6.65 -0.17 -10.36
C PRO A 98 -6.74 -1.18 -9.22
N LEU A 99 -7.59 -0.91 -8.23
CA LEU A 99 -7.78 -1.76 -7.05
C LEU A 99 -9.00 -2.68 -7.18
N ASP A 100 -9.76 -2.57 -8.28
CA ASP A 100 -10.81 -3.52 -8.61
C ASP A 100 -10.17 -4.84 -9.04
N ALA A 101 -10.49 -5.91 -8.33
CA ALA A 101 -9.86 -7.22 -8.50
C ALA A 101 -10.89 -8.34 -8.36
N PRO A 102 -10.71 -9.48 -9.06
CA PRO A 102 -11.66 -10.60 -9.00
C PRO A 102 -11.74 -11.26 -7.62
N LEU A 103 -10.71 -11.10 -6.79
CA LEU A 103 -10.64 -11.65 -5.44
C LEU A 103 -10.27 -10.56 -4.44
N PRO A 104 -10.86 -10.58 -3.24
CA PRO A 104 -10.46 -9.68 -2.17
C PRO A 104 -9.09 -10.07 -1.63
N MET A 105 -8.20 -9.08 -1.51
CA MET A 105 -6.84 -9.26 -1.04
C MET A 105 -6.24 -8.00 -0.42
N LEU A 106 -5.22 -8.22 0.41
CA LEU A 106 -4.32 -7.19 0.89
C LEU A 106 -2.92 -7.47 0.35
N VAL A 107 -2.29 -6.45 -0.22
CA VAL A 107 -0.99 -6.57 -0.89
C VAL A 107 0.03 -5.67 -0.24
N ILE A 108 1.14 -6.24 0.20
CA ILE A 108 2.32 -5.53 0.69
C ILE A 108 3.37 -5.50 -0.41
N ARG A 109 3.88 -4.30 -0.72
CA ARG A 109 4.98 -4.09 -1.66
C ARG A 109 5.87 -2.94 -1.21
N LYS A 110 7.01 -2.76 -1.87
CA LYS A 110 7.85 -1.56 -1.73
C LYS A 110 7.01 -0.33 -2.09
N MET A 111 7.17 0.75 -1.32
CA MET A 111 6.64 2.07 -1.69
C MET A 111 7.41 2.61 -2.91
N MET A 112 6.66 3.14 -3.86
CA MET A 112 7.16 3.74 -5.09
C MET A 112 7.04 5.25 -5.00
N ASN A 113 7.88 5.96 -5.75
CA ASN A 113 7.79 7.43 -5.87
C ASN A 113 6.38 7.93 -6.25
N THR A 114 5.61 7.17 -7.03
CA THR A 114 4.26 7.52 -7.48
C THR A 114 3.17 7.34 -6.43
N ASP A 115 3.50 6.81 -5.23
CA ASP A 115 2.51 6.54 -4.18
C ASP A 115 2.09 7.77 -3.38
N PHE A 116 2.68 8.94 -3.65
CA PHE A 116 2.40 10.19 -2.94
C PHE A 116 0.89 10.46 -2.74
N PRO A 117 0.02 10.37 -3.78
CA PRO A 117 -1.41 10.65 -3.63
C PRO A 117 -2.13 9.77 -2.60
N PHE A 118 -1.64 8.55 -2.36
CA PHE A 118 -2.23 7.60 -1.41
C PHE A 118 -1.77 7.82 0.04
N LEU A 119 -0.89 8.80 0.26
CA LEU A 119 -0.22 9.05 1.54
C LEU A 119 -0.50 10.46 2.10
N VAL A 120 -1.15 11.35 1.34
CA VAL A 120 -1.34 12.76 1.71
C VAL A 120 -2.20 12.99 2.95
N GLU A 121 -3.01 12.01 3.35
CA GLU A 121 -3.96 12.19 4.46
C GLU A 121 -3.32 12.32 5.83
N ARG A 122 -2.08 11.83 5.99
CA ARG A 122 -1.38 11.81 7.27
C ARG A 122 0.04 12.29 7.13
N THR A 123 0.43 13.22 8.00
CA THR A 123 1.79 13.74 8.08
C THR A 123 2.81 12.62 8.29
N GLU A 124 2.50 11.60 9.10
CA GLU A 124 3.43 10.49 9.35
C GLU A 124 3.65 9.65 8.09
N TRP A 125 2.62 9.50 7.25
CA TRP A 125 2.72 8.79 5.97
C TRP A 125 3.56 9.57 4.97
N LEU A 126 3.33 10.88 4.84
CA LEU A 126 4.17 11.76 4.02
C LEU A 126 5.62 11.82 4.50
N TYR A 127 5.84 11.82 5.81
CA TYR A 127 7.19 11.76 6.37
C TYR A 127 7.89 10.45 6.01
N ALA A 128 7.20 9.31 6.12
CA ALA A 128 7.73 8.02 5.70
C ALA A 128 8.05 7.99 4.19
N TYR A 129 7.16 8.54 3.37
CA TYR A 129 7.39 8.72 1.93
C TYR A 129 8.65 9.53 1.64
N LEU A 130 8.78 10.73 2.23
CA LEU A 130 9.95 11.60 2.06
C LEU A 130 11.24 10.95 2.58
N THR A 131 11.14 10.08 3.58
CA THR A 131 12.28 9.28 4.07
C THR A 131 12.78 8.33 2.99
N GLN A 132 11.89 7.78 2.16
CA GLN A 132 12.26 6.88 1.06
C GLN A 132 12.75 7.65 -0.18
N VAL A 133 12.02 8.69 -0.59
CA VAL A 133 12.27 9.34 -1.89
C VAL A 133 13.26 10.52 -1.81
N ALA A 134 13.45 11.09 -0.62
CA ALA A 134 14.32 12.24 -0.39
C ALA A 134 15.13 12.07 0.91
N PRO A 135 15.92 10.98 1.04
CA PRO A 135 16.63 10.64 2.28
C PRO A 135 17.63 11.71 2.73
N ASP A 136 18.18 12.47 1.78
CA ASP A 136 19.15 13.54 2.02
C ASP A 136 18.53 14.80 2.65
N LEU A 137 17.21 14.92 2.65
CA LEU A 137 16.55 16.02 3.35
C LEU A 137 16.71 15.84 4.87
N PRO A 138 17.15 16.89 5.61
CA PRO A 138 17.21 16.86 7.06
C PRO A 138 15.87 16.46 7.67
N ARG A 139 15.90 15.69 8.76
CA ARG A 139 14.68 15.15 9.41
C ARG A 139 13.61 16.20 9.68
N ARG A 140 14.00 17.35 10.23
CA ARG A 140 13.08 18.47 10.51
C ARG A 140 12.48 19.07 9.24
N LEU A 141 13.25 19.12 8.15
CA LEU A 141 12.77 19.61 6.86
C LEU A 141 11.76 18.63 6.26
N ARG A 142 12.02 17.31 6.28
CA ARG A 142 11.05 16.29 5.84
C ARG A 142 9.73 16.42 6.59
N TRP A 143 9.79 16.56 7.91
CA TRP A 143 8.59 16.74 8.73
C TRP A 143 7.83 18.02 8.38
N SER A 144 8.55 19.14 8.26
CA SER A 144 8.00 20.44 7.89
C SER A 144 7.33 20.43 6.51
N ILE A 145 7.88 19.68 5.54
CA ILE A 145 7.27 19.48 4.21
C ILE A 145 6.03 18.59 4.33
N ALA A 146 6.11 17.48 5.08
CA ALA A 146 5.00 16.57 5.29
C ALA A 146 3.78 17.28 5.89
N GLU A 147 3.96 18.11 6.92
CA GLU A 147 2.88 18.90 7.53
C GLU A 147 2.23 19.87 6.54
N ARG A 148 3.01 20.44 5.61
CA ARG A 148 2.51 21.39 4.60
C ARG A 148 1.79 20.72 3.43
N LEU A 149 2.18 19.49 3.11
CA LEU A 149 1.57 18.72 2.02
C LEU A 149 0.36 17.90 2.47
N GLN A 150 0.11 17.79 3.78
CA GLN A 150 -1.02 17.04 4.30
C GLN A 150 -2.35 17.60 3.78
N ARG A 151 -3.24 16.71 3.33
CA ARG A 151 -4.60 17.04 2.91
C ARG A 151 -5.60 16.14 3.62
N THR A 152 -6.58 16.73 4.28
CA THR A 152 -7.66 15.97 4.95
C THR A 152 -8.87 15.79 4.03
N GLY A 153 -9.63 14.71 4.20
CA GLY A 153 -10.89 14.50 3.48
C GLY A 153 -10.68 14.18 2.00
N VAL A 154 -9.64 13.42 1.68
CA VAL A 154 -9.41 12.92 0.32
C VAL A 154 -10.41 11.81 0.04
N ALA A 155 -11.25 12.00 -0.97
CA ALA A 155 -12.17 10.96 -1.43
C ALA A 155 -11.44 9.94 -2.31
N ASP A 156 -11.97 8.71 -2.37
CA ASP A 156 -11.42 7.61 -3.17
C ASP A 156 -11.33 7.95 -4.68
N ASP A 157 -12.21 8.81 -5.18
CA ASP A 157 -12.22 9.30 -6.56
C ASP A 157 -11.32 10.54 -6.79
N GLY A 158 -10.70 11.08 -5.74
CA GLY A 158 -9.85 12.26 -5.78
C GLY A 158 -8.35 11.99 -5.98
N ILE A 159 -7.92 10.72 -6.12
CA ILE A 159 -6.50 10.36 -6.25
C ILE A 159 -5.89 10.98 -7.51
N THR A 160 -6.62 11.00 -8.62
CA THR A 160 -6.15 11.58 -9.89
C THR A 160 -5.84 13.08 -9.75
N ASP A 161 -6.63 13.82 -8.97
CA ASP A 161 -6.47 15.27 -8.75
C ASP A 161 -5.30 15.60 -7.83
N LEU A 162 -4.83 14.62 -7.05
CA LEU A 162 -3.66 14.72 -6.18
C LEU A 162 -2.35 14.36 -6.89
N ARG A 163 -2.41 13.91 -8.14
CA ARG A 163 -1.22 13.55 -8.91
C ARG A 163 -0.33 14.77 -9.10
N VAL A 164 0.90 14.65 -8.65
CA VAL A 164 1.99 15.60 -8.91
C VAL A 164 2.97 15.12 -9.99
N HIS A 165 2.87 13.86 -10.39
CA HIS A 165 3.81 13.21 -11.31
C HIS A 165 3.51 13.52 -12.77
N SER A 166 4.55 13.81 -13.55
CA SER A 166 4.44 13.96 -15.02
C SER A 166 4.29 12.59 -15.70
N PRO A 167 3.61 12.45 -16.86
CA PRO A 167 3.43 11.15 -17.54
C PRO A 167 4.71 10.35 -17.81
N GLY A 168 5.85 11.02 -17.95
CA GLY A 168 7.17 10.38 -18.09
C GLY A 168 7.84 9.95 -16.77
N GLU A 169 7.31 10.36 -15.62
CA GLU A 169 7.75 9.89 -14.31
C GLU A 169 7.13 8.53 -14.05
N HIS A 170 7.96 7.50 -14.05
CA HIS A 170 7.55 6.13 -13.82
C HIS A 170 7.86 5.68 -12.39
N ALA A 171 7.12 4.66 -11.95
CA ALA A 171 7.32 4.02 -10.66
C ALA A 171 8.78 3.49 -10.56
N ARG A 172 9.52 3.95 -9.55
CA ARG A 172 10.89 3.46 -9.20
C ARG A 172 10.99 3.12 -7.72
#